data_AF-A0A9N8H727-F1
#
_entry.id   AF-A0A9N8H727-F1
#
_cell.length_a   1.000
_cell.length_b   1.000
_cell.length_c   1.000
_cell.angle_alpha   90.00
_cell.angle_beta   90.00
_cell.angle_gamma   90.00
#
_symmetry.space_group_name_H-M   'P 1'
#
loop_
_entity.id
_entity.type
_entity.pdbx_description
1 polymer ?
#
loop_
_entity_poly.entity_id
_entity_poly.type
_entity_poly.pdbx_seq_one_letter_code
_entity_poly.pdbx_strand_id
1 'polypeptide(L)'
;MQLNAAGLSLFHICSERNAHDALQALLSFMIDNKAADDKKSDVETLEQVLALKDKNGANTIHVAAFCGNKETVQLWITVIQKACATNDNKTNAVDLLDKMDGQARTPYWLAMVQGKDAVGALLADAGVDTEHPNMVKEIKEAQEQRQARQQQRLNP
;
A
#
# COMPACT_ATOMS: atom_id res chain seq x y z
N MET A 1 -15.70 -10.48 -0.28
CA MET A 1 -14.51 -10.94 -1.04
C MET A 1 -13.91 -12.14 -0.35
N GLN A 2 -13.45 -13.16 -1.08
CA GLN A 2 -12.87 -14.38 -0.50
C GLN A 2 -11.35 -14.23 -0.29
N LEU A 3 -10.84 -14.87 0.76
CA LEU A 3 -9.42 -14.99 1.07
C LEU A 3 -8.98 -16.44 0.88
N ASN A 4 -7.73 -16.66 0.47
CA ASN A 4 -7.15 -18.00 0.44
C ASN A 4 -6.71 -18.47 1.84
N ALA A 5 -6.18 -19.68 1.97
CA ALA A 5 -5.70 -20.25 3.25
C ALA A 5 -4.55 -19.44 3.90
N ALA A 6 -3.87 -18.58 3.15
CA ALA A 6 -2.85 -17.66 3.65
C ALA A 6 -3.44 -16.31 4.09
N GLY A 7 -4.74 -16.09 3.97
CA GLY A 7 -5.39 -14.82 4.26
C GLY A 7 -5.26 -13.78 3.13
N LEU A 8 -4.78 -14.19 1.96
CA LEU A 8 -4.58 -13.29 0.83
C LEU A 8 -5.83 -13.24 -0.04
N SER A 9 -6.27 -12.03 -0.36
CA SER A 9 -7.25 -11.79 -1.42
C SER A 9 -6.57 -11.78 -2.79
N LEU A 10 -7.36 -11.83 -3.86
CA LEU A 10 -6.83 -11.66 -5.23
C LEU A 10 -6.07 -10.33 -5.39
N PHE A 11 -6.52 -9.27 -4.72
CA PHE A 11 -5.83 -7.98 -4.70
C PHE A 11 -4.44 -8.06 -4.05
N HIS A 12 -4.28 -8.85 -2.98
CA HIS A 12 -2.97 -9.07 -2.38
C HIS A 12 -2.04 -9.78 -3.35
N ILE A 13 -2.54 -10.80 -4.06
CA ILE A 13 -1.77 -11.56 -5.04
C ILE A 13 -1.33 -10.65 -6.20
N CYS A 14 -2.24 -9.82 -6.74
CA CYS A 14 -1.89 -8.85 -7.77
C CYS A 14 -0.84 -7.86 -7.27
N SER A 15 -0.98 -7.38 -6.04
CA SER A 15 -0.04 -6.46 -5.40
C SER A 15 1.33 -7.07 -5.09
N GLU A 16 1.40 -8.35 -4.74
CA GLU A 16 2.65 -9.11 -4.54
C GLU A 16 3.39 -9.33 -5.87
N ARG A 17 2.66 -9.62 -6.94
CA ARG A 17 3.21 -10.03 -8.25
C ARG A 17 3.42 -8.86 -9.22
N ASN A 18 3.17 -7.64 -8.78
CA ASN A 18 3.16 -6.44 -9.61
C ASN A 18 2.23 -6.54 -10.83
N ALA A 19 1.16 -7.33 -10.73
CA ALA A 19 0.18 -7.54 -11.80
C ALA A 19 -0.80 -6.36 -11.86
N HIS A 20 -0.27 -5.16 -12.13
CA HIS A 20 -0.99 -3.89 -12.08
C HIS A 20 -2.12 -3.82 -13.13
N ASP A 21 -1.97 -4.43 -14.30
CA ASP A 21 -3.06 -4.51 -15.29
C ASP A 21 -4.24 -5.33 -14.77
N ALA A 22 -3.96 -6.49 -14.16
CA ALA A 22 -4.99 -7.33 -13.54
C ALA A 22 -5.63 -6.62 -12.35
N LEU A 23 -4.83 -5.95 -11.53
CA LEU A 23 -5.32 -5.13 -10.42
C LEU A 23 -6.23 -4.00 -10.91
N GLN A 24 -5.83 -3.28 -11.95
CA GLN A 24 -6.61 -2.21 -12.57
C GLN A 24 -7.95 -2.74 -13.08
N ALA A 25 -7.93 -3.87 -13.80
CA ALA A 25 -9.15 -4.49 -14.31
C ALA A 25 -10.10 -4.91 -13.17
N LEU A 26 -9.57 -5.47 -12.09
CA LEU A 26 -10.37 -5.86 -10.91
C LEU A 26 -10.96 -4.65 -10.18
N LEU A 27 -10.18 -3.58 -10.00
CA LEU A 27 -10.63 -2.36 -9.35
C LEU A 27 -11.70 -1.65 -10.20
N SER A 28 -11.47 -1.52 -11.51
CA SER A 28 -12.46 -0.97 -12.44
C SER A 28 -13.73 -1.80 -12.42
N PHE A 29 -13.64 -3.13 -12.53
CA PHE A 29 -14.80 -4.01 -12.45
C PHE A 29 -15.58 -3.80 -11.14
N MET A 30 -14.91 -3.66 -10.00
CA MET A 30 -15.56 -3.42 -8.71
C MET A 30 -16.19 -2.04 -8.57
N ILE A 31 -15.56 -1.00 -9.13
CA ILE A 31 -16.07 0.36 -9.11
C ILE A 31 -17.26 0.51 -10.09
N ASP A 32 -17.19 -0.14 -11.25
CA ASP A 32 -18.17 -0.02 -12.32
C ASP A 32 -19.40 -0.92 -12.11
N ASN A 33 -19.25 -2.13 -11.53
CA ASN A 33 -20.36 -3.07 -11.30
C ASN A 33 -21.07 -2.86 -9.96
N LYS A 34 -21.13 -1.62 -9.47
CA LYS A 34 -22.02 -1.28 -8.36
C LYS A 34 -23.45 -1.62 -8.79
N ALA A 35 -24.12 -2.51 -8.04
CA ALA A 35 -25.52 -2.80 -8.29
C ALA A 35 -26.29 -1.47 -8.28
N ALA A 36 -27.28 -1.29 -9.15
CA ALA A 36 -28.04 -0.04 -9.27
C ALA A 36 -28.70 0.43 -7.95
N ASP A 37 -28.80 -0.46 -6.95
CA ASP A 37 -29.30 -0.20 -5.59
C ASP A 37 -28.20 0.04 -4.54
N ASP A 38 -26.92 -0.25 -4.83
CA ASP A 38 -25.79 -0.05 -3.90
C ASP A 38 -25.17 1.34 -4.16
N LYS A 39 -25.67 2.35 -3.44
CA LYS A 39 -25.23 3.76 -3.50
C LYS A 39 -23.80 4.01 -2.99
N LYS A 40 -22.92 3.01 -3.00
CA LYS A 40 -21.55 3.17 -2.50
C LYS A 40 -20.73 4.06 -3.41
N SER A 41 -20.05 5.01 -2.80
CA SER A 41 -19.00 5.82 -3.44
C SER A 41 -17.81 4.95 -3.85
N ASP A 42 -16.99 5.45 -4.79
CA ASP A 42 -15.75 4.77 -5.19
C ASP A 42 -14.83 4.56 -3.96
N VAL A 43 -14.80 5.55 -3.07
CA VAL A 43 -14.03 5.50 -1.82
C VAL A 43 -14.49 4.35 -0.92
N GLU A 44 -15.79 4.17 -0.70
CA GLU A 44 -16.31 3.08 0.13
C GLU A 44 -15.99 1.69 -0.47
N THR A 45 -15.99 1.58 -1.81
CA THR A 45 -15.54 0.36 -2.48
C THR A 45 -14.06 0.10 -2.22
N LEU A 46 -13.21 1.11 -2.33
CA LEU A 46 -11.78 0.99 -2.06
C LEU A 46 -11.50 0.69 -0.58
N GLU A 47 -12.23 1.31 0.34
CA GLU A 47 -12.14 1.03 1.77
C GLU A 47 -12.41 -0.44 2.08
N GLN A 48 -13.42 -1.04 1.43
CA GLN A 48 -13.70 -2.47 1.59
C GLN A 48 -12.57 -3.35 1.07
N VAL A 49 -11.93 -2.98 -0.04
CA VAL A 49 -10.77 -3.71 -0.54
C VAL A 49 -9.59 -3.58 0.41
N LEU A 50 -9.31 -2.37 0.90
CA LEU A 50 -8.21 -2.06 1.82
C LEU A 50 -8.46 -2.54 3.26
N ALA A 51 -9.71 -2.86 3.61
CA ALA A 51 -10.07 -3.51 4.86
C ALA A 51 -9.72 -5.01 4.87
N LEU A 52 -9.50 -5.62 3.70
CA LEU A 52 -8.98 -6.98 3.64
C LEU A 52 -7.53 -6.98 4.09
N LYS A 53 -7.23 -7.84 5.07
CA LYS A 53 -5.92 -7.96 5.69
C LYS A 53 -5.44 -9.41 5.62
N ASP A 54 -4.14 -9.58 5.39
CA ASP A 54 -3.46 -10.86 5.51
C ASP A 54 -3.27 -11.27 7.00
N LYS A 55 -2.56 -12.37 7.23
CA LYS A 55 -2.26 -12.86 8.60
C LYS A 55 -1.40 -11.90 9.44
N ASN A 56 -0.69 -10.97 8.82
CA ASN A 56 0.11 -9.93 9.50
C ASN A 56 -0.71 -8.65 9.73
N GLY A 57 -1.99 -8.63 9.35
CA GLY A 57 -2.81 -7.44 9.38
C GLY A 57 -2.50 -6.47 8.23
N ALA A 58 -1.67 -6.87 7.26
CA ALA A 58 -1.24 -6.06 6.14
C ALA A 58 -2.31 -6.08 5.04
N ASN A 59 -2.63 -4.91 4.50
CA ASN A 59 -3.50 -4.81 3.33
C ASN A 59 -2.69 -4.90 2.02
N THR A 60 -3.38 -4.74 0.90
CA THR A 60 -2.80 -4.88 -0.46
C THR A 60 -1.68 -3.86 -0.74
N ILE A 61 -1.77 -2.65 -0.20
CA ILE A 61 -0.76 -1.59 -0.37
C ILE A 61 0.50 -1.93 0.44
N HIS A 62 0.36 -2.46 1.65
CA HIS A 62 1.50 -2.94 2.45
C HIS A 62 2.29 -4.00 1.69
N VAL A 63 1.59 -4.96 1.07
CA VAL A 63 2.23 -6.03 0.28
C VAL A 63 2.95 -5.44 -0.94
N ALA A 64 2.30 -4.54 -1.69
CA ALA A 64 2.94 -3.88 -2.83
C ALA A 64 4.20 -3.10 -2.41
N ALA A 65 4.12 -2.38 -1.28
CA ALA A 65 5.20 -1.57 -0.76
C ALA A 65 6.38 -2.40 -0.26
N PHE A 66 6.11 -3.47 0.49
CA PHE A 66 7.11 -4.42 0.95
C PHE A 66 7.85 -5.09 -0.21
N CYS A 67 7.13 -5.50 -1.26
CA CYS A 67 7.72 -6.10 -2.45
C CYS A 67 8.53 -5.10 -3.29
N GLY A 68 8.25 -3.80 -3.17
CA GLY A 68 8.85 -2.76 -4.00
C GLY A 68 8.19 -2.61 -5.37
N ASN A 69 6.91 -2.98 -5.48
CA ASN A 69 6.16 -3.03 -6.73
C ASN A 69 5.62 -1.64 -7.08
N LYS A 70 6.50 -0.84 -7.68
CA LYS A 70 6.28 0.58 -7.97
C LYS A 70 4.99 0.83 -8.75
N GLU A 71 4.75 0.08 -9.82
CA GLU A 71 3.59 0.26 -10.70
C GLU A 71 2.28 -0.01 -9.97
N THR A 72 2.26 -1.04 -9.12
CA THR A 72 1.09 -1.37 -8.30
C THR A 72 0.85 -0.31 -7.22
N VAL A 73 1.90 0.19 -6.55
CA VAL A 73 1.75 1.28 -5.58
C VAL A 73 1.24 2.55 -6.26
N GLN A 74 1.81 2.90 -7.42
CA GLN A 74 1.36 4.04 -8.21
C GLN A 74 -0.12 3.91 -8.59
N LEU A 75 -0.54 2.73 -9.05
CA LEU A 75 -1.93 2.45 -9.38
C LEU A 75 -2.86 2.66 -8.17
N TRP A 76 -2.49 2.12 -7.00
CA TRP A 76 -3.26 2.33 -5.77
C TRP A 76 -3.39 3.81 -5.42
N ILE A 77 -2.30 4.57 -5.44
CA ILE A 77 -2.29 6.02 -5.17
C ILE A 77 -3.25 6.73 -6.15
N THR A 78 -3.11 6.48 -7.45
CA THR A 78 -3.92 7.13 -8.49
C THR A 78 -5.41 6.83 -8.33
N VAL A 79 -5.77 5.56 -8.09
CA VAL A 79 -7.19 5.17 -7.93
C VAL A 79 -7.78 5.76 -6.66
N ILE A 80 -7.04 5.77 -5.55
CA ILE A 80 -7.48 6.35 -4.28
C ILE A 80 -7.67 7.86 -4.40
N GLN A 81 -6.68 8.58 -4.95
CA GLN A 81 -6.76 10.03 -5.14
C GLN A 81 -7.93 10.41 -6.06
N LYS A 82 -8.11 9.67 -7.16
CA LYS A 82 -9.25 9.90 -8.07
C LYS A 82 -10.59 9.69 -7.38
N ALA A 83 -10.73 8.64 -6.58
CA ALA A 83 -11.95 8.35 -5.83
C ALA A 83 -12.22 9.40 -4.75
N CYS A 84 -11.19 9.90 -4.06
CA CYS A 84 -11.35 10.92 -3.02
C CYS A 84 -11.64 12.30 -3.61
N ALA A 85 -11.11 12.62 -4.80
CA ALA A 85 -11.36 13.89 -5.49
C ALA A 85 -12.83 14.10 -5.89
N THR A 86 -13.60 13.02 -6.05
CA THR A 86 -15.02 13.06 -6.40
C THR A 86 -15.94 12.96 -5.18
N ASN A 87 -15.38 12.82 -3.97
CA ASN A 87 -16.16 12.63 -2.75
C ASN A 87 -16.22 13.95 -1.96
N ASP A 88 -17.43 14.45 -1.70
CA ASP A 88 -17.67 15.67 -0.91
C ASP A 88 -17.35 15.49 0.60
N ASN A 89 -16.98 14.27 1.02
CA ASN A 89 -16.90 13.85 2.41
C ASN A 89 -15.46 13.57 2.90
N LYS A 90 -15.28 13.75 4.21
CA LYS A 90 -14.03 13.88 5.01
C LYS A 90 -12.88 12.88 4.83
N THR A 91 -13.00 11.80 4.07
CA THR A 91 -11.93 10.78 3.99
C THR A 91 -10.80 11.29 3.10
N ASN A 92 -9.64 11.58 3.70
CA ASN A 92 -8.47 11.99 2.95
C ASN A 92 -7.84 10.75 2.29
N ALA A 93 -7.39 10.89 1.03
CA ALA A 93 -6.60 9.87 0.36
C ALA A 93 -5.42 9.38 1.23
N VAL A 94 -4.80 10.31 1.97
CA VAL A 94 -3.72 10.01 2.92
C VAL A 94 -4.15 9.01 3.99
N ASP A 95 -5.36 9.13 4.56
CA ASP A 95 -5.84 8.23 5.61
C ASP A 95 -5.94 6.77 5.14
N LEU A 96 -6.18 6.55 3.84
CA LEU A 96 -6.21 5.22 3.23
C LEU A 96 -4.81 4.68 2.94
N LEU A 97 -3.88 5.57 2.60
CA LEU A 97 -2.48 5.24 2.32
C LEU A 97 -1.67 4.99 3.60
N ASP A 98 -2.04 5.64 4.71
CA ASP A 98 -1.35 5.56 6.02
C ASP A 98 -1.93 4.55 7.00
N LYS A 99 -2.87 3.71 6.55
CA LYS A 99 -3.38 2.64 7.42
C LYS A 99 -2.25 1.76 7.88
N MET A 100 -2.18 1.53 9.18
CA MET A 100 -1.23 0.61 9.78
C MET A 100 -1.68 -0.85 9.64
N ASP A 101 -0.69 -1.74 9.49
CA ASP A 101 -0.88 -3.18 9.62
C ASP A 101 -1.04 -3.63 11.08
N GLY A 102 -1.04 -4.96 11.30
CA GLY A 102 -1.17 -5.54 12.64
C GLY A 102 0.05 -5.30 13.55
N GLN A 103 1.15 -4.76 13.02
CA GLN A 103 2.38 -4.46 13.75
C GLN A 103 2.62 -2.94 13.86
N ALA A 104 1.59 -2.12 13.63
CA ALA A 104 1.67 -0.66 13.65
C ALA A 104 2.62 -0.06 12.60
N ARG A 105 2.75 -0.71 11.43
CA ARG A 105 3.62 -0.25 10.34
C ARG A 105 2.79 0.25 9.18
N THR A 106 3.18 1.37 8.59
CA THR A 106 2.56 1.90 7.37
C THR A 106 3.19 1.27 6.12
N PRO A 107 2.55 1.38 4.95
CA PRO A 107 3.19 1.01 3.69
C PRO A 107 4.50 1.76 3.44
N TYR A 108 4.58 3.05 3.82
CA TYR A 108 5.81 3.84 3.72
C TYR A 108 6.94 3.25 4.56
N TRP A 109 6.66 2.92 5.83
CA TRP A 109 7.62 2.24 6.70
C TRP A 109 8.17 0.97 6.04
N LEU A 110 7.28 0.11 5.50
CA LEU A 110 7.68 -1.15 4.87
C LEU A 110 8.58 -0.94 3.66
N ALA A 111 8.24 0.01 2.79
CA ALA A 111 9.07 0.34 1.63
C ALA A 111 10.48 0.78 2.06
N MET A 112 10.57 1.69 3.02
CA MET A 112 11.84 2.28 3.45
C MET A 112 12.73 1.30 4.23
N VAL A 113 12.15 0.47 5.10
CA VAL A 113 12.88 -0.58 5.83
C VAL A 113 13.31 -1.73 4.92
N GLN A 114 12.67 -1.92 3.76
CA GLN A 114 13.11 -2.88 2.74
C GLN A 114 14.06 -2.27 1.69
N GLY A 115 14.38 -0.97 1.79
CA GLY A 115 15.25 -0.28 0.83
C GLY A 115 14.60 -0.07 -0.54
N LYS A 116 13.26 0.05 -0.57
CA LYS A 116 12.46 0.32 -1.76
C LYS A 116 12.28 1.84 -1.90
N ASP A 117 13.38 2.57 -2.03
CA ASP A 117 13.37 4.05 -1.98
C ASP A 117 12.46 4.67 -3.05
N ALA A 118 12.39 4.07 -4.24
CA ALA A 118 11.48 4.51 -5.30
C ALA A 118 9.99 4.41 -4.91
N VAL A 119 9.62 3.40 -4.13
CA VAL A 119 8.26 3.25 -3.60
C VAL A 119 8.03 4.21 -2.43
N GLY A 120 9.03 4.35 -1.55
CA GLY A 120 8.98 5.32 -0.45
C GLY A 120 8.78 6.74 -0.96
N ALA A 121 9.47 7.13 -2.03
CA ALA A 121 9.29 8.42 -2.69
C ALA A 121 7.85 8.61 -3.21
N LEU A 122 7.28 7.60 -3.89
CA LEU A 122 5.89 7.69 -4.37
C LEU A 122 4.88 7.88 -3.24
N LEU A 123 5.07 7.18 -2.12
CA LEU A 123 4.19 7.30 -0.97
C LEU A 123 4.36 8.67 -0.29
N ALA A 124 5.60 9.16 -0.14
CA ALA A 124 5.89 10.49 0.39
C ALA A 124 5.27 11.60 -0.48
N ASP A 125 5.40 11.49 -1.82
CA ASP A 125 4.79 12.42 -2.78
C ASP A 125 3.25 12.41 -2.70
N ALA A 126 2.66 11.29 -2.26
CA ALA A 126 1.23 11.19 -2.02
C ALA A 126 0.77 11.80 -0.68
N GLY A 127 1.70 12.32 0.14
CA GLY A 127 1.43 13.07 1.36
C GLY A 127 1.27 12.22 2.63
N VAL A 128 1.78 10.99 2.63
CA VAL A 128 1.79 10.13 3.82
C VAL A 128 2.70 10.67 4.92
N ASP A 129 2.48 10.26 6.17
CA ASP A 129 3.37 10.57 7.28
C ASP A 129 4.75 9.94 7.04
N THR A 130 5.77 10.81 7.01
CA THR A 130 7.18 10.43 6.88
C THR A 130 8.01 10.82 8.10
N GLU A 131 7.39 11.46 9.09
CA GLU A 131 8.07 12.13 10.20
C GLU A 131 7.80 11.48 11.56
N HIS A 132 6.91 10.47 11.64
CA HIS A 132 6.65 9.78 12.90
C HIS A 132 7.95 9.31 13.58
N PRO A 133 8.25 9.73 14.83
CA PRO A 133 9.58 9.57 15.41
C PRO A 133 10.10 8.12 15.44
N ASN A 134 9.25 7.16 15.79
CA ASN A 134 9.64 5.74 15.83
C ASN A 134 9.93 5.19 14.43
N MET A 135 9.15 5.61 13.43
CA MET A 135 9.32 5.18 12.05
C MET A 135 10.63 5.71 11.47
N VAL A 136 10.90 7.00 11.64
CA VAL A 136 12.15 7.63 11.17
C VAL A 136 13.37 6.95 11.79
N LYS A 137 13.31 6.68 13.10
CA LYS A 137 14.38 5.98 13.82
C LYS A 137 14.64 4.59 13.22
N GLU A 138 13.60 3.77 13.09
CA GLU A 138 13.72 2.40 12.58
C GLU A 138 14.16 2.34 11.12
N ILE A 139 13.66 3.27 10.27
CA ILE A 139 14.10 3.39 8.87
C ILE A 139 15.59 3.71 8.81
N LYS A 140 16.07 4.66 9.61
CA LYS A 140 17.47 5.05 9.65
C LYS A 140 18.36 3.89 10.12
N GLU A 141 17.98 3.20 11.20
CA GLU A 141 18.70 2.02 11.69
C GLU A 141 18.77 0.92 10.61
N ALA A 142 17.67 0.68 9.89
CA ALA A 142 17.64 -0.28 8.79
C ALA A 142 18.55 0.15 7.61
N GLN A 143 18.56 1.44 7.26
CA GLN A 143 19.44 1.99 6.22
C GLN A 143 20.92 1.82 6.57
N GLU A 144 21.31 2.19 7.80
CA GLU A 144 22.68 2.05 8.29
C GLU A 144 23.13 0.58 8.28
N GLN A 145 22.27 -0.35 8.73
CA GLN A 145 22.57 -1.78 8.68
C GLN A 145 22.76 -2.29 7.25
N ARG A 146 21.94 -1.83 6.29
CA ARG A 146 22.11 -2.22 4.87
C ARG A 146 23.43 -1.69 4.31
N GLN A 147 23.78 -0.44 4.59
CA GLN A 147 25.05 0.17 4.17
C GLN A 147 26.25 -0.55 4.77
N ALA A 148 26.22 -0.85 6.08
CA ALA A 148 27.28 -1.60 6.75
C ALA A 148 27.48 -2.99 6.13
N ARG A 149 26.40 -3.72 5.85
CA ARG A 149 26.46 -5.02 5.17
C ARG A 149 27.02 -4.91 3.74
N GLN A 150 26.69 -3.84 3.02
CA GLN A 150 27.22 -3.60 1.68
C GLN A 150 28.72 -3.28 1.72
N GLN A 151 29.18 -2.47 2.67
CA GLN A 151 30.59 -2.14 2.87
C GLN A 151 31.42 -3.37 3.26
N GLN A 152 30.91 -4.22 4.16
CA GLN A 152 31.55 -5.49 4.51
C GLN A 152 31.69 -6.45 3.33
N ARG A 153 30.75 -6.42 2.37
CA ARG A 153 30.84 -7.22 1.14
C ARG A 153 31.87 -6.67 0.14
N LEU A 154 32.11 -5.37 0.16
CA LEU A 154 33.04 -4.69 -0.76
C LEU A 154 34.50 -4.74 -0.27
N ASN A 155 34.71 -4.91 1.04
CA ASN A 155 36.03 -5.07 1.67
C ASN A 155 36.11 -6.39 2.45
N PRO A 156 36.19 -7.55 1.76
CA PRO A 156 36.27 -8.87 2.39
C PRO A 156 37.57 -9.12 3.17
#